data_AF-A0A556C3E2-F1
#
_entry.id   AF-A0A556C3E2-F1
#
_cell.length_a   1.000
_cell.length_b   1.000
_cell.length_c   1.000
_cell.angle_alpha   90.00
_cell.angle_beta   90.00
_cell.angle_gamma   90.00
#
_symmetry.space_group_name_H-M   'P 1'
#
loop_
_entity.id
_entity.type
_entity.pdbx_description
1 polymer ?
#
loop_
_entity_poly.entity_id
_entity_poly.type
_entity_poly.pdbx_seq_one_letter_code
_entity_poly.pdbx_strand_id
1 'polypeptide(L)'
;MLQSFKREASHAFSSVGGTIVTKIPQGELIEAYYKFAKSKDGGKGTGKTVSNYLDDIVEAGGTRREINSKLRNPLDNPKIAKEIEGNTEAVYGYSPKKESALNKFGVDWTNGDEVAYARSERIKYHEKIQQKRIQLEQDIKNLQNDGLSMEEIARLKVEERNQGRMETYIKSNNFDGLNAMKERNILEYGRAEGPTPEQLYKKYGSWEDVIYGSLKTNPAMDVLTGLFHSMGGK
;
A
#
# COMPACT_ATOMS: atom_id res chain seq x y z
N MET A 1 1.31 -22.47 24.49
CA MET A 1 2.40 -22.54 23.48
C MET A 1 2.82 -21.14 23.05
N LEU A 2 3.20 -20.29 24.00
CA LEU A 2 3.88 -19.02 23.78
C LEU A 2 5.31 -19.28 24.27
N GLN A 3 6.33 -19.37 23.40
CA GLN A 3 7.73 -19.04 23.71
C GLN A 3 8.75 -19.48 22.63
N SER A 4 8.39 -20.16 21.53
CA SER A 4 9.41 -20.73 20.61
C SER A 4 9.47 -20.18 19.18
N PHE A 5 8.77 -19.07 18.84
CA PHE A 5 8.94 -18.42 17.52
C PHE A 5 10.07 -17.38 17.47
N LYS A 6 11.02 -17.42 18.41
CA LYS A 6 12.25 -16.63 18.33
C LYS A 6 13.40 -17.54 17.93
N ARG A 7 13.94 -17.27 16.74
CA ARG A 7 15.16 -17.88 16.16
C ARG A 7 15.08 -19.40 16.00
N GLU A 8 14.55 -19.85 14.87
CA GLU A 8 15.17 -20.84 13.97
C GLU A 8 14.21 -21.08 12.78
N ALA A 9 14.76 -21.32 11.59
CA ALA A 9 14.00 -21.49 10.36
C ALA A 9 12.92 -22.57 10.52
N SER A 10 11.67 -22.28 10.19
CA SER A 10 10.61 -23.30 10.23
C SER A 10 10.67 -24.15 8.95
N HIS A 11 10.81 -25.45 9.12
CA HIS A 11 10.93 -26.44 8.06
C HIS A 11 9.58 -27.05 7.71
N ALA A 12 9.28 -27.24 6.42
CA ALA A 12 8.11 -28.00 5.98
C ALA A 12 8.37 -29.50 6.15
N PHE A 13 7.45 -30.20 6.82
CA PHE A 13 7.48 -31.67 6.95
C PHE A 13 6.51 -32.29 5.94
N SER A 14 7.01 -33.22 5.13
CA SER A 14 6.17 -34.09 4.30
C SER A 14 5.34 -35.03 5.18
N SER A 15 4.05 -35.22 4.86
CA SER A 15 3.18 -36.22 5.49
C SER A 15 3.58 -37.66 5.16
N VAL A 16 4.57 -37.86 4.27
CA VAL A 16 5.16 -39.14 3.96
C VAL A 16 6.65 -39.08 4.32
N GLY A 17 7.02 -39.70 5.45
CA GLY A 17 8.42 -40.07 5.73
C GLY A 17 9.32 -39.04 6.41
N GLY A 18 8.80 -38.05 7.15
CA GLY A 18 9.55 -37.31 8.19
C GLY A 18 10.81 -36.54 7.75
N THR A 19 11.05 -36.42 6.44
CA THR A 19 12.21 -35.73 5.90
C THR A 19 11.88 -34.25 5.69
N ILE A 20 12.74 -33.36 6.17
CA ILE A 20 12.66 -31.91 5.94
C ILE A 20 12.96 -31.66 4.47
N VAL A 21 11.97 -31.19 3.69
CA VAL A 21 12.14 -31.08 2.22
C VAL A 21 12.50 -29.66 1.78
N THR A 22 12.08 -28.59 2.48
CA THR A 22 12.41 -27.21 2.09
C THR A 22 12.33 -26.23 3.26
N LYS A 23 13.20 -25.19 3.24
CA LYS A 23 13.04 -24.00 4.08
C LYS A 23 11.87 -23.20 3.51
N ILE A 24 10.86 -22.93 4.33
CA ILE A 24 9.77 -22.02 3.96
C ILE A 24 10.29 -20.59 4.16
N PRO A 25 10.24 -19.73 3.13
CA PRO A 25 10.47 -18.29 3.25
C PRO A 25 9.75 -17.70 4.47
N GLN A 26 10.43 -16.86 5.26
CA GLN A 26 9.77 -16.24 6.43
C GLN A 26 8.54 -15.41 6.01
N GLY A 27 8.55 -14.85 4.79
CA GLY A 27 7.39 -14.14 4.23
C GLY A 27 6.17 -15.04 4.05
N GLU A 28 6.35 -16.28 3.59
CA GLU A 28 5.26 -17.27 3.45
C GLU A 28 4.74 -17.73 4.81
N LEU A 29 5.61 -17.84 5.82
CA LEU A 29 5.21 -18.14 7.20
C LEU A 29 4.39 -16.99 7.81
N ILE A 30 4.77 -15.74 7.53
CA ILE A 30 4.03 -14.55 7.97
C ILE A 30 2.67 -14.51 7.26
N GLU A 31 2.62 -14.82 5.97
CA GLU A 31 1.36 -14.90 5.21
C GLU A 31 0.44 -15.99 5.74
N ALA A 32 0.97 -17.19 6.00
CA ALA A 32 0.24 -18.30 6.61
C ALA A 32 -0.24 -17.95 8.03
N TYR A 33 0.57 -17.24 8.81
CA TYR A 33 0.19 -16.73 10.12
C TYR A 33 -0.94 -15.69 10.04
N TYR A 34 -0.90 -14.76 9.07
CA TYR A 34 -1.99 -13.80 8.84
C TYR A 34 -3.28 -14.49 8.39
N LYS A 35 -3.18 -15.54 7.56
CA LYS A 35 -4.30 -16.40 7.16
C LYS A 35 -4.89 -17.14 8.38
N PHE A 36 -4.05 -17.68 9.26
CA PHE A 36 -4.44 -18.41 10.47
C PHE A 36 -5.03 -17.51 11.57
N ALA A 37 -4.42 -16.35 11.84
CA ALA A 37 -4.86 -15.43 12.89
C ALA A 37 -6.19 -14.72 12.56
N LYS A 38 -6.53 -14.60 11.27
CA LYS A 38 -7.82 -14.04 10.81
C LYS A 38 -8.95 -15.08 10.73
N SER A 39 -8.66 -16.39 10.74
CA SER A 39 -9.71 -17.40 10.95
C SER A 39 -10.01 -17.50 12.45
N LYS A 40 -11.06 -16.81 12.90
CA LYS A 40 -11.67 -17.17 14.19
C LYS A 40 -12.32 -18.53 14.00
N ASP A 41 -11.89 -19.49 14.80
CA ASP A 41 -12.27 -20.90 14.82
C ASP A 41 -11.58 -21.77 13.75
N GLY A 42 -10.70 -22.66 14.22
CA GLY A 42 -9.97 -23.65 13.43
C GLY A 42 -10.85 -24.77 12.86
N GLY A 43 -12.00 -24.44 12.29
CA GLY A 43 -12.96 -25.38 11.75
C GLY A 43 -13.70 -24.79 10.55
N LYS A 44 -13.42 -25.37 9.37
CA LYS A 44 -14.17 -25.21 8.10
C LYS A 44 -14.10 -23.80 7.50
N GLY A 45 -13.17 -23.67 6.56
CA GLY A 45 -13.02 -22.49 5.74
C GLY A 45 -14.28 -22.19 4.91
N THR A 46 -14.93 -21.09 5.26
CA THR A 46 -15.72 -20.25 4.35
C THR A 46 -15.38 -18.79 4.65
N GLY A 47 -14.09 -18.47 4.72
CA GLY A 47 -13.59 -17.12 4.93
C GLY A 47 -13.42 -16.41 3.59
N LYS A 48 -14.38 -15.56 3.22
CA LYS A 48 -14.16 -14.53 2.20
C LYS A 48 -13.02 -13.61 2.68
N THR A 49 -11.84 -13.80 2.11
CA THR A 49 -10.72 -12.86 2.21
C THR A 49 -10.27 -12.50 0.81
N VAL A 50 -9.74 -11.29 0.68
CA VAL A 50 -9.13 -10.68 -0.51
C VAL A 50 -8.24 -11.70 -1.21
N SER A 51 -8.84 -12.38 -2.17
CA SER A 51 -8.23 -13.43 -2.94
C SER A 51 -7.17 -12.83 -3.84
N ASN A 52 -6.14 -13.62 -4.15
CA ASN A 52 -5.35 -13.33 -5.33
C ASN A 52 -6.34 -13.25 -6.49
N TYR A 53 -6.41 -12.09 -7.14
CA TYR A 53 -7.33 -11.85 -8.26
C TYR A 53 -7.24 -12.96 -9.34
N LEU A 54 -6.11 -13.67 -9.38
CA LEU A 54 -5.84 -14.82 -10.23
C LEU A 54 -6.47 -16.12 -9.69
N ASP A 55 -6.42 -16.38 -8.39
CA ASP A 55 -6.97 -17.58 -7.76
C ASP A 55 -8.51 -17.58 -7.84
N ASP A 56 -9.15 -16.41 -7.67
CA ASP A 56 -10.61 -16.24 -7.84
C ASP A 56 -11.08 -16.55 -9.28
N ILE A 57 -10.31 -16.14 -10.30
CA ILE A 57 -10.69 -16.37 -11.70
C ILE A 57 -10.45 -17.83 -12.10
N VAL A 58 -9.39 -18.45 -11.55
CA VAL A 58 -9.11 -19.88 -11.72
C VAL A 58 -10.18 -20.73 -11.04
N GLU A 59 -10.60 -20.39 -9.82
CA GLU A 59 -11.71 -21.05 -9.12
C GLU A 59 -13.07 -20.85 -9.82
N ALA A 60 -13.28 -19.70 -10.48
CA ALA A 60 -14.49 -19.42 -11.26
C ALA A 60 -14.52 -20.08 -12.65
N GLY A 61 -13.53 -20.94 -12.99
CA GLY A 61 -13.46 -21.64 -14.27
C GLY A 61 -13.07 -20.76 -15.47
N GLY A 62 -12.52 -19.58 -15.22
CA GLY A 62 -12.06 -18.66 -16.27
C GLY A 62 -10.84 -19.21 -17.02
N THR A 63 -10.83 -19.07 -18.33
CA THR A 63 -9.68 -19.48 -19.14
C THR A 63 -8.49 -18.55 -18.92
N ARG A 64 -7.26 -19.06 -19.10
CA ARG A 64 -6.03 -18.26 -19.04
C ARG A 64 -6.04 -17.06 -20.00
N ARG A 65 -6.83 -17.13 -21.08
CA ARG A 65 -7.10 -16.02 -22.02
C ARG A 65 -7.99 -14.93 -21.42
N GLU A 66 -9.02 -15.28 -20.65
CA GLU A 66 -9.93 -14.34 -19.97
C GLU A 66 -9.28 -13.69 -18.74
N ILE A 67 -8.36 -14.41 -18.08
CA ILE A 67 -7.50 -13.86 -17.03
C ILE A 67 -6.57 -12.80 -17.62
N ASN A 68 -5.88 -13.14 -18.72
CA ASN A 68 -4.95 -12.24 -19.40
C ASN A 68 -5.63 -11.05 -20.08
N SER A 69 -6.89 -11.17 -20.51
CA SER A 69 -7.63 -10.03 -21.09
C SER A 69 -8.10 -9.02 -20.04
N LYS A 70 -8.19 -9.41 -18.76
CA LYS A 70 -8.57 -8.54 -17.63
C LYS A 70 -7.37 -7.96 -16.87
N LEU A 71 -6.20 -8.61 -16.96
CA LEU A 71 -4.94 -8.09 -16.43
C LEU A 71 -4.49 -6.89 -17.28
N ARG A 72 -4.82 -5.67 -16.83
CA ARG A 72 -4.19 -4.47 -17.39
C ARG A 72 -2.68 -4.59 -17.24
N ASN A 73 -1.95 -4.31 -18.31
CA ASN A 73 -0.51 -4.15 -18.25
C ASN A 73 -0.21 -2.93 -17.37
N PRO A 74 0.51 -3.08 -16.25
CA PRO A 74 0.81 -1.96 -15.37
C PRO A 74 1.55 -0.82 -16.06
N LEU A 75 2.33 -1.12 -17.11
CA LEU A 75 3.08 -0.12 -17.86
C LEU A 75 2.19 0.72 -18.80
N ASP A 76 0.92 0.35 -18.99
CA ASP A 76 -0.04 1.22 -19.69
C ASP A 76 -0.37 2.47 -18.85
N ASN A 77 -0.15 2.42 -17.53
CA ASN A 77 -0.27 3.60 -16.67
C ASN A 77 1.05 4.41 -16.70
N PRO A 78 1.05 5.65 -17.23
CA PRO A 78 2.28 6.43 -17.40
C PRO A 78 2.97 6.80 -16.08
N LYS A 79 2.24 6.85 -14.96
CA LYS A 79 2.84 7.08 -13.64
C LYS A 79 3.66 5.88 -13.19
N ILE A 80 3.15 4.67 -13.46
CA ILE A 80 3.85 3.41 -13.16
C ILE A 80 5.05 3.26 -14.09
N ALA A 81 4.84 3.44 -15.40
CA ALA A 81 5.89 3.33 -16.41
C ALA A 81 7.05 4.32 -16.21
N LYS A 82 6.84 5.42 -15.47
CA LYS A 82 7.91 6.34 -15.08
C LYS A 82 8.84 5.76 -14.02
N GLU A 83 8.35 4.89 -13.14
CA GLU A 83 9.08 4.43 -11.95
C GLU A 83 9.63 3.00 -12.08
N ILE A 84 9.00 2.15 -12.89
CA ILE A 84 9.37 0.75 -13.03
C ILE A 84 9.51 0.34 -14.50
N GLU A 85 10.18 -0.79 -14.72
CA GLU A 85 10.35 -1.44 -16.01
C GLU A 85 10.18 -2.96 -15.89
N GLY A 86 9.95 -3.64 -17.01
CA GLY A 86 9.86 -5.10 -17.03
C GLY A 86 11.21 -5.74 -16.72
N ASN A 87 11.20 -6.76 -15.86
CA ASN A 87 12.39 -7.53 -15.50
C ASN A 87 12.00 -9.00 -15.34
N THR A 88 12.49 -9.87 -16.21
CA THR A 88 12.17 -11.32 -16.20
C THR A 88 12.72 -12.05 -14.99
N GLU A 89 13.75 -11.51 -14.35
CA GLU A 89 14.37 -12.09 -13.15
C GLU A 89 13.67 -11.65 -11.86
N ALA A 90 12.80 -10.65 -11.93
CA ALA A 90 12.09 -10.17 -10.76
C ALA A 90 10.89 -11.06 -10.43
N VAL A 91 10.61 -11.23 -9.13
CA VAL A 91 9.56 -12.13 -8.61
C VAL A 91 8.19 -11.88 -9.24
N TYR A 92 7.84 -10.61 -9.49
CA TYR A 92 6.59 -10.21 -10.14
C TYR A 92 6.76 -9.65 -11.55
N GLY A 93 7.92 -9.84 -12.18
CA GLY A 93 8.18 -9.44 -13.56
C GLY A 93 8.54 -7.96 -13.77
N TYR A 94 8.77 -7.20 -12.70
CA TYR A 94 9.11 -5.77 -12.76
C TYR A 94 10.19 -5.39 -11.75
N SER A 95 10.95 -4.35 -12.05
CA SER A 95 11.90 -3.71 -11.12
C SER A 95 11.84 -2.19 -11.23
N PRO A 96 12.22 -1.45 -10.16
CA PRO A 96 12.39 -0.02 -10.26
C PRO A 96 13.44 0.35 -11.31
N LYS A 97 13.19 1.43 -12.04
CA LYS A 97 14.22 2.05 -12.87
C LYS A 97 15.34 2.62 -11.99
N LYS A 98 16.55 2.75 -12.53
CA LYS A 98 17.73 3.27 -11.81
C LYS A 98 17.49 4.61 -11.09
N GLU A 99 16.78 5.53 -11.73
CA GLU A 99 16.49 6.87 -11.15
C GLU A 99 15.19 6.91 -10.32
N SER A 100 14.56 5.76 -10.10
CA SER A 100 13.30 5.69 -9.37
C SER A 100 13.50 5.99 -7.89
N ALA A 101 12.62 6.81 -7.34
CA ALA A 101 12.56 7.06 -5.90
C ALA A 101 12.24 5.79 -5.10
N LEU A 102 11.80 4.70 -5.74
CA LEU A 102 11.58 3.40 -5.12
C LEU A 102 12.89 2.70 -4.73
N ASN A 103 14.03 3.08 -5.30
CA ASN A 103 15.33 2.48 -4.93
C ASN A 103 15.73 2.75 -3.48
N LYS A 104 15.16 3.79 -2.84
CA LYS A 104 15.36 4.07 -1.40
C LYS A 104 14.92 2.93 -0.48
N PHE A 105 14.08 2.01 -0.96
CA PHE A 105 13.62 0.86 -0.17
C PHE A 105 14.69 -0.24 -0.09
N GLY A 106 15.70 -0.22 -0.97
CA GLY A 106 16.85 -1.14 -0.90
C GLY A 106 16.49 -2.63 -1.02
N VAL A 107 15.38 -2.94 -1.68
CA VAL A 107 14.88 -4.31 -1.87
C VAL A 107 15.48 -4.90 -3.15
N ASP A 108 16.03 -6.11 -3.07
CA ASP A 108 16.33 -6.92 -4.24
C ASP A 108 15.06 -7.58 -4.77
N TRP A 109 14.55 -7.06 -5.89
CA TRP A 109 13.30 -7.53 -6.51
C TRP A 109 13.41 -8.91 -7.18
N THR A 110 14.61 -9.46 -7.28
CA THR A 110 14.87 -10.83 -7.75
C THR A 110 14.92 -11.84 -6.60
N ASN A 111 15.06 -11.35 -5.35
CA ASN A 111 15.10 -12.17 -4.15
C ASN A 111 13.69 -12.40 -3.58
N GLY A 112 13.22 -13.66 -3.62
CA GLY A 112 11.90 -14.05 -3.12
C GLY A 112 11.63 -13.68 -1.67
N ASP A 113 12.61 -13.84 -0.77
CA ASP A 113 12.44 -13.55 0.66
C ASP A 113 12.26 -12.05 0.91
N GLU A 114 13.05 -11.22 0.23
CA GLU A 114 12.97 -9.76 0.35
C GLU A 114 11.67 -9.22 -0.24
N VAL A 115 11.25 -9.73 -1.40
CA VAL A 115 9.98 -9.34 -2.03
C VAL A 115 8.79 -9.76 -1.18
N ALA A 116 8.81 -10.95 -0.58
CA ALA A 116 7.74 -11.40 0.31
C ALA A 116 7.63 -10.51 1.56
N TYR A 117 8.77 -10.12 2.15
CA TYR A 117 8.79 -9.14 3.24
C TYR A 117 8.21 -7.79 2.80
N ALA A 118 8.67 -7.24 1.67
CA ALA A 118 8.18 -5.97 1.13
C ALA A 118 6.66 -6.01 0.83
N ARG A 119 6.16 -7.12 0.30
CA ARG A 119 4.72 -7.36 0.09
C ARG A 119 3.95 -7.33 1.41
N SER A 120 4.45 -8.00 2.45
CA SER A 120 3.78 -8.01 3.76
C SER A 120 3.67 -6.61 4.37
N GLU A 121 4.73 -5.80 4.26
CA GLU A 121 4.73 -4.40 4.71
C GLU A 121 3.78 -3.55 3.86
N ARG A 122 3.70 -3.83 2.56
CA ARG A 122 2.79 -3.13 1.67
C ARG A 122 1.31 -3.44 1.96
N ILE A 123 0.99 -4.67 2.34
CA ILE A 123 -0.36 -5.04 2.81
C ILE A 123 -0.71 -4.27 4.09
N LYS A 124 0.17 -4.26 5.10
CA LYS A 124 -0.04 -3.49 6.34
C LYS A 124 -0.23 -1.99 6.06
N TYR A 125 0.53 -1.46 5.10
CA TYR A 125 0.38 -0.08 4.66
C TYR A 125 -1.02 0.17 4.09
N HIS A 126 -1.52 -0.70 3.21
CA HIS A 126 -2.87 -0.59 2.66
C HIS A 126 -3.96 -0.74 3.72
N GLU A 127 -3.81 -1.66 4.68
CA GLU A 127 -4.74 -1.77 5.82
C GLU A 127 -4.85 -0.44 6.60
N LYS A 128 -3.71 0.22 6.86
CA LYS A 128 -3.70 1.56 7.49
C LYS A 128 -4.37 2.62 6.62
N ILE A 129 -4.18 2.58 5.29
CA ILE A 129 -4.85 3.51 4.38
C ILE A 129 -6.37 3.28 4.37
N GLN A 130 -6.84 2.03 4.43
CA GLN A 130 -8.27 1.72 4.53
C GLN A 130 -8.87 2.19 5.86
N GLN A 131 -8.17 2.01 6.98
CA GLN A 131 -8.61 2.56 8.26
C GLN A 131 -8.73 4.08 8.22
N LYS A 132 -7.73 4.76 7.64
CA LYS A 132 -7.78 6.22 7.44
C LYS A 132 -8.94 6.64 6.53
N ARG A 133 -9.25 5.86 5.49
CA ARG A 133 -10.39 6.09 4.61
C ARG A 133 -11.70 6.06 5.40
N ILE A 134 -11.92 5.01 6.17
CA ILE A 134 -13.14 4.83 6.99
C ILE A 134 -13.30 6.00 7.96
N GLN A 135 -12.21 6.39 8.63
CA GLN A 135 -12.25 7.55 9.53
C GLN A 135 -12.58 8.84 8.79
N LEU A 136 -11.93 9.09 7.65
CA LEU A 136 -12.16 10.28 6.85
C LEU A 136 -13.61 10.35 6.32
N GLU A 137 -14.15 9.23 5.84
CA GLU A 137 -15.53 9.13 5.37
C GLU A 137 -16.53 9.41 6.51
N GLN A 138 -16.26 8.92 7.71
CA GLN A 138 -17.08 9.21 8.88
C GLN A 138 -16.99 10.70 9.28
N ASP A 139 -15.78 11.27 9.27
CA ASP A 139 -15.56 12.69 9.57
C ASP A 139 -16.30 13.59 8.57
N ILE A 140 -16.19 13.30 7.26
CA ILE A 140 -16.91 14.03 6.20
C ILE A 140 -18.42 13.97 6.45
N LYS A 141 -18.95 12.78 6.75
CA LYS A 141 -20.38 12.60 7.01
C LYS A 141 -20.85 13.44 8.21
N ASN A 142 -20.07 13.47 9.28
CA ASN A 142 -20.38 14.30 10.45
C ASN A 142 -20.41 15.79 10.07
N LEU A 143 -19.39 16.28 9.37
CA LEU A 143 -19.31 17.68 8.95
C LEU A 143 -20.44 18.06 7.98
N GLN A 144 -20.85 17.16 7.09
CA GLN A 144 -22.01 17.38 6.23
C GLN A 144 -23.32 17.42 7.02
N ASN A 145 -23.47 16.60 8.06
CA ASN A 145 -24.62 16.67 8.97
C ASN A 145 -24.66 18.00 9.75
N ASP A 146 -23.49 18.58 10.02
CA ASP A 146 -23.34 19.92 10.60
C ASP A 146 -23.59 21.05 9.58
N GLY A 147 -23.92 20.71 8.33
CA GLY A 147 -24.33 21.64 7.28
C GLY A 147 -23.19 22.15 6.39
N LEU A 148 -21.98 21.62 6.52
CA LEU A 148 -20.84 22.06 5.70
C LEU A 148 -20.90 21.47 4.28
N SER A 149 -20.54 22.30 3.31
CA SER A 149 -20.31 21.90 1.93
C SER A 149 -18.99 21.15 1.76
N MET A 150 -18.85 20.42 0.65
CA MET A 150 -17.59 19.74 0.30
C MET A 150 -16.41 20.71 0.15
N GLU A 151 -16.66 21.95 -0.28
CA GLU A 151 -15.63 22.98 -0.34
C GLU A 151 -15.13 23.37 1.06
N GLU A 152 -16.05 23.65 1.99
CA GLU A 152 -15.70 24.01 3.37
C GLU A 152 -14.95 22.87 4.06
N ILE A 153 -15.41 21.63 3.87
CA ILE A 153 -14.74 20.44 4.38
C ILE A 153 -13.33 20.31 3.78
N ALA A 154 -13.17 20.52 2.47
CA ALA A 154 -11.85 20.47 1.84
C ALA A 154 -10.90 21.53 2.41
N ARG A 155 -11.38 22.75 2.61
CA ARG A 155 -10.60 23.85 3.20
C ARG A 155 -10.12 23.49 4.61
N LEU A 156 -11.03 22.98 5.46
CA LEU A 156 -10.70 22.52 6.80
C LEU A 156 -9.67 21.37 6.78
N LYS A 157 -9.91 20.32 5.99
CA LYS A 157 -9.05 19.13 5.95
C LYS A 157 -7.66 19.42 5.40
N VAL A 158 -7.51 20.39 4.50
CA VAL A 158 -6.19 20.82 3.99
C VAL A 158 -5.37 21.50 5.08
N GLU A 159 -5.97 22.43 5.83
CA GLU A 159 -5.28 23.11 6.93
C GLU A 159 -4.97 22.15 8.09
N GLU A 160 -5.91 21.27 8.47
CA GLU A 160 -5.67 20.20 9.45
C GLU A 160 -4.48 19.32 9.05
N ARG A 161 -4.39 18.94 7.77
CA ARG A 161 -3.27 18.12 7.26
C ARG A 161 -1.94 18.88 7.32
N ASN A 162 -1.93 20.14 6.91
CA ASN A 162 -0.74 20.98 6.90
C ASN A 162 -0.22 21.18 8.34
N GLN A 163 -1.12 21.46 9.29
CA GLN A 163 -0.82 21.57 10.71
C GLN A 163 -0.31 20.25 11.30
N GLY A 164 -1.02 19.14 11.06
CA GLY A 164 -0.63 17.82 11.57
C GLY A 164 0.76 17.38 11.08
N ARG A 165 1.15 17.78 9.86
CA ARG A 165 2.51 17.55 9.35
C ARG A 165 3.55 18.33 10.15
N MET A 166 3.32 19.62 10.44
CA MET A 166 4.20 20.43 11.28
C MET A 166 4.29 19.88 12.70
N GLU A 167 3.15 19.53 13.30
CA GLU A 167 3.09 18.95 14.64
C GLU A 167 3.89 17.66 14.77
N THR A 168 3.94 16.83 13.73
CA THR A 168 4.72 15.59 13.74
C THR A 168 6.20 15.86 13.96
N TYR A 169 6.76 16.90 13.34
CA TYR A 169 8.15 17.31 13.56
C TYR A 169 8.35 17.90 14.95
N ILE A 170 7.41 18.73 15.44
CA ILE A 170 7.47 19.34 16.77
C ILE A 170 7.44 18.24 17.85
N LYS A 171 6.49 17.30 17.78
CA LYS A 171 6.34 16.20 18.74
C LYS A 171 7.54 15.25 18.75
N SER A 172 8.28 15.16 17.63
CA SER A 172 9.51 14.37 17.53
C SER A 172 10.79 15.16 17.83
N ASN A 173 10.69 16.42 18.26
CA ASN A 173 11.82 17.35 18.46
C ASN A 173 12.73 17.49 17.22
N ASN A 174 12.19 17.26 16.02
CA ASN A 174 12.93 17.33 14.76
C ASN A 174 12.78 18.72 14.12
N PHE A 175 13.36 19.73 14.77
CA PHE A 175 13.25 21.13 14.33
C PHE A 175 14.01 21.41 13.03
N ASP A 176 15.14 20.74 12.79
CA ASP A 176 15.87 20.85 11.52
C ASP A 176 15.02 20.32 10.36
N GLY A 177 14.37 19.16 10.55
CA GLY A 177 13.43 18.61 9.59
C GLY A 177 12.21 19.50 9.35
N LEU A 178 11.72 20.18 10.39
CA LEU A 178 10.65 21.18 10.29
C LEU A 178 11.09 22.38 9.43
N ASN A 179 12.27 22.94 9.69
CA ASN A 179 12.79 24.08 8.94
C ASN A 179 13.03 23.73 7.48
N ALA A 180 13.69 22.60 7.20
CA ALA A 180 13.90 22.13 5.84
C ALA A 180 12.57 21.85 5.12
N MET A 181 11.53 21.39 5.84
CA MET A 181 10.19 21.20 5.27
C MET A 181 9.50 22.53 4.95
N LYS A 182 9.58 23.53 5.84
CA LYS A 182 9.06 24.88 5.61
C LYS A 182 9.74 25.56 4.43
N GLU A 183 11.07 25.49 4.33
CA GLU A 183 11.84 26.05 3.20
C GLU A 183 11.38 25.44 1.87
N ARG A 184 11.24 24.11 1.79
CA ARG A 184 10.70 23.45 0.58
C ARG A 184 9.28 23.90 0.27
N ASN A 185 8.41 24.03 1.28
CA ASN A 185 7.04 24.47 1.06
C ASN A 185 6.97 25.93 0.56
N ILE A 186 7.84 26.82 1.05
CA ILE A 186 7.93 28.20 0.56
C ILE A 186 8.32 28.19 -0.91
N LEU A 187 9.32 27.40 -1.31
CA LEU A 187 9.74 27.30 -2.71
C LEU A 187 8.64 26.72 -3.62
N GLU A 188 7.91 25.69 -3.17
CA GLU A 188 6.91 25.00 -4.00
C GLU A 188 5.53 25.67 -4.03
N TYR A 189 5.10 26.21 -2.89
CA TYR A 189 3.73 26.70 -2.67
C TYR A 189 3.64 28.19 -2.32
N GLY A 190 4.78 28.85 -2.05
CA GLY A 190 4.82 30.25 -1.64
C GLY A 190 4.46 30.49 -0.16
N ARG A 191 4.31 29.43 0.65
CA ARG A 191 4.00 29.52 2.09
C ARG A 191 4.59 28.35 2.87
N ALA A 192 4.83 28.53 4.17
CA ALA A 192 5.56 27.55 4.99
C ALA A 192 4.72 26.31 5.35
N GLU A 193 3.40 26.45 5.44
CA GLU A 193 2.51 25.39 5.94
C GLU A 193 2.28 24.28 4.90
N GLY A 194 2.46 24.59 3.62
CA GLY A 194 2.19 23.69 2.51
C GLY A 194 1.16 24.27 1.53
N PRO A 195 0.53 23.44 0.69
CA PRO A 195 -0.37 23.93 -0.35
C PRO A 195 -1.67 24.50 0.22
N THR A 196 -2.24 25.51 -0.43
CA THR A 196 -3.58 26.03 -0.14
C THR A 196 -4.68 25.14 -0.73
N PRO A 197 -5.93 25.22 -0.22
CA PRO A 197 -7.06 24.55 -0.83
C PRO A 197 -7.22 24.85 -2.33
N GLU A 198 -7.04 26.11 -2.75
CA GLU A 198 -7.13 26.55 -4.15
C GLU A 198 -6.05 25.91 -5.03
N GLN A 199 -4.81 25.84 -4.53
CA GLN A 199 -3.70 25.21 -5.26
C GLN A 199 -3.99 23.72 -5.49
N LEU A 200 -4.57 23.04 -4.49
CA LEU A 200 -4.95 21.63 -4.62
C LEU A 200 -6.18 21.46 -5.50
N TYR A 201 -7.17 22.35 -5.42
CA TYR A 201 -8.34 22.32 -6.30
C TYR A 201 -7.93 22.53 -7.75
N LYS A 202 -7.05 23.50 -8.04
CA LYS A 202 -6.47 23.71 -9.37
C LYS A 202 -5.73 22.47 -9.88
N LYS A 203 -5.06 21.74 -8.99
CA LYS A 203 -4.32 20.50 -9.33
C LYS A 203 -5.22 19.30 -9.57
N TYR A 204 -6.31 19.17 -8.80
CA TYR A 204 -7.12 17.96 -8.78
C TYR A 204 -8.47 18.08 -9.49
N GLY A 205 -9.04 19.28 -9.60
CA GLY A 205 -10.28 19.57 -10.31
C GLY A 205 -11.57 19.35 -9.53
N SER A 206 -11.52 18.77 -8.32
CA SER A 206 -12.69 18.56 -7.46
C SER A 206 -12.34 18.71 -5.98
N TRP A 207 -13.32 19.11 -5.16
CA TRP A 207 -13.13 19.22 -3.71
C TRP A 207 -13.02 17.84 -3.05
N GLU A 208 -13.73 16.85 -3.61
CA GLU A 208 -13.60 15.43 -3.27
C GLU A 208 -12.13 14.97 -3.41
N ASP A 209 -11.50 15.21 -4.55
CA ASP A 209 -10.10 14.79 -4.76
C ASP A 209 -9.11 15.55 -3.89
N VAL A 210 -9.42 16.79 -3.49
CA VAL A 210 -8.63 17.55 -2.52
C VAL A 210 -8.66 16.86 -1.15
N ILE A 211 -9.84 16.43 -0.70
CA ILE A 211 -10.04 15.74 0.58
C ILE A 211 -9.38 14.35 0.56
N TYR A 212 -9.71 13.53 -0.44
CA TYR A 212 -9.23 12.16 -0.55
C TYR A 212 -7.78 12.05 -1.06
N GLY A 213 -7.16 13.15 -1.47
CA GLY A 213 -5.79 13.19 -1.97
C GLY A 213 -4.75 12.61 -0.99
N SER A 214 -5.03 12.66 0.32
CA SER A 214 -4.17 12.08 1.36
C SER A 214 -4.16 10.55 1.39
N LEU A 215 -5.14 9.90 0.76
CA LEU A 215 -5.27 8.45 0.69
C LEU A 215 -4.62 7.84 -0.56
N LYS A 216 -4.09 8.68 -1.46
CA LYS A 216 -3.45 8.22 -2.70
C LYS A 216 -2.19 7.44 -2.36
N THR A 217 -2.09 6.22 -2.89
CA THR A 217 -0.92 5.35 -2.76
C THR A 217 -0.07 5.41 -4.03
N ASN A 218 1.18 4.93 -3.96
CA ASN A 218 2.01 4.77 -5.16
C ASN A 218 1.70 3.42 -5.83
N PRO A 219 1.04 3.38 -7.00
CA PRO A 219 0.64 2.14 -7.64
C PRO A 219 1.82 1.32 -8.19
N ALA A 220 2.97 1.94 -8.49
CA ALA A 220 4.15 1.21 -8.94
C ALA A 220 4.66 0.24 -7.86
N MET A 221 4.51 0.61 -6.58
CA MET A 221 4.84 -0.29 -5.48
C MET A 221 3.90 -1.48 -5.38
N ASP A 222 2.63 -1.30 -5.77
CA ASP A 222 1.67 -2.40 -5.82
C ASP A 222 2.02 -3.38 -6.94
N VAL A 223 2.65 -2.91 -8.03
CA VAL A 223 3.15 -3.80 -9.08
C VAL A 223 4.32 -4.63 -8.59
N LEU A 224 5.33 -3.97 -8.01
CA LEU A 224 6.54 -4.62 -7.51
C LEU A 224 6.28 -5.62 -6.36
N THR A 225 5.16 -5.46 -5.66
CA THR A 225 4.74 -6.37 -4.58
C THR A 225 3.62 -7.33 -5.01
N GLY A 226 3.22 -7.33 -6.28
CA GLY A 226 2.18 -8.23 -6.81
C GLY A 226 0.76 -7.95 -6.31
N LEU A 227 0.48 -6.72 -5.88
CA LEU A 227 -0.81 -6.25 -5.34
C LEU A 227 -1.60 -5.39 -6.33
N PHE A 228 -1.04 -5.04 -7.49
CA PHE A 228 -1.63 -4.08 -8.43
C PHE A 228 -3.07 -4.45 -8.84
N HIS A 229 -3.31 -5.71 -9.21
CA HIS A 229 -4.64 -6.16 -9.65
C HIS A 229 -5.59 -6.42 -8.48
N SER A 230 -5.09 -6.90 -7.33
CA SER A 230 -5.92 -7.13 -6.13
C SER A 230 -6.40 -5.83 -5.48
N MET A 231 -5.67 -4.72 -5.68
CA MET A 231 -6.01 -3.40 -5.12
C MET A 231 -6.79 -2.51 -6.08
N GLY A 232 -7.33 -3.08 -7.18
CA GLY A 232 -8.22 -2.40 -8.09
C GLY A 232 -7.55 -1.69 -9.28
N GLY A 233 -6.23 -1.85 -9.48
CA GLY A 233 -5.48 -1.52 -10.70
C GLY A 233 -6.07 -0.43 -11.59
N LYS A 234 -6.11 0.81 -11.09
CA LYS A 234 -6.49 2.01 -11.85
C LYS A 234 -5.26 2.88 -12.09
#